data_AF-A0A386C9J2-F1
#
_entry.id   AF-A0A386C9J2-F1
#
_cell.length_a   1.000
_cell.length_b   1.000
_cell.length_c   1.000
_cell.angle_alpha   90.00
_cell.angle_beta   90.00
_cell.angle_gamma   90.00
#
_symmetry.space_group_name_H-M   'P 1'
#
loop_
_entity.id
_entity.type
_entity.pdbx_description
1 polymer ?
#
loop_
_entity_poly.entity_id
_entity_poly.type
_entity_poly.pdbx_seq_one_letter_code
_entity_poly.pdbx_strand_id
1 'polypeptide(L)' 'RPLARVIQEHIKKPLAEELLFGKLEKGGIVRVDVADEKLVFTYPTPPAPPEAPKLPALVET' A
#
# COMPACT_ATOMS: atom_id res chain seq x y z
N ARG A 1 0.62 29.50 3.43
CA ARG A 1 0.48 28.26 4.23
C ARG A 1 1.65 27.32 3.90
N PRO A 2 2.78 27.44 4.61
CA PRO A 2 4.02 26.72 4.30
C PRO A 2 3.87 25.19 4.38
N LEU A 3 3.22 24.68 5.42
CA LEU A 3 3.08 23.24 5.66
C LEU A 3 2.34 22.50 4.52
N ALA A 4 1.29 23.11 3.97
CA ALA A 4 0.55 22.51 2.85
C ALA A 4 1.41 22.34 1.60
N ARG A 5 2.35 23.26 1.35
CA ARG A 5 3.30 23.14 0.24
C ARG A 5 4.29 22.01 0.49
N VAL A 6 4.81 21.87 1.70
CA VAL A 6 5.73 20.77 2.07
C VAL A 6 5.06 19.40 1.82
N ILE A 7 3.81 19.22 2.26
CA ILE A 7 3.05 17.99 2.02
C ILE A 7 2.79 17.77 0.52
N GLN A 8 2.45 18.83 -0.21
CA GLN A 8 2.20 18.74 -1.65
C GLN A 8 3.44 18.26 -2.41
N GLU A 9 4.60 18.86 -2.12
CA GLU A 9 5.85 18.58 -2.81
C GLU A 9 6.43 17.22 -2.45
N HIS A 10 6.46 16.87 -1.16
CA HIS A 10 7.19 15.68 -0.70
C HIS A 10 6.33 14.43 -0.50
N ILE A 11 5.00 14.55 -0.48
CA ILE A 11 4.11 13.40 -0.28
C ILE A 11 3.18 13.24 -1.49
N LYS A 12 2.39 14.27 -1.83
CA LYS A 12 1.33 14.10 -2.84
C LYS A 12 1.87 13.94 -4.26
N LYS A 13 2.89 14.71 -4.66
CA LYS A 13 3.49 14.58 -6.00
C LYS A 13 4.10 13.18 -6.24
N PRO A 14 4.99 12.65 -5.38
CA PRO A 14 5.52 11.29 -5.54
C PRO A 14 4.42 10.21 -5.58
N LEU A 15 3.42 10.33 -4.70
CA LEU A 15 2.30 9.37 -4.70
C LEU A 15 1.45 9.44 -5.96
N ALA A 16 1.32 10.61 -6.58
CA ALA A 16 0.60 10.75 -7.85
C ALA A 16 1.30 9.99 -8.98
N GLU A 17 2.64 10.02 -9.04
CA GLU A 17 3.40 9.23 -10.02
C GLU A 17 3.21 7.72 -9.78
N GLU A 18 3.27 7.28 -8.53
CA GLU A 18 3.04 5.88 -8.17
C GLU A 18 1.61 5.40 -8.47
N LEU A 19 0.62 6.28 -8.36
CA LEU A 19 -0.77 6.02 -8.70
C LEU A 19 -1.02 5.97 -10.21
N LEU A 20 -0.29 6.76 -11.00
CA LEU A 20 -0.48 6.80 -12.45
C LEU A 20 0.31 5.72 -13.17
N PHE A 21 1.53 5.43 -12.71
CA PHE A 21 2.50 4.63 -13.47
C PHE A 21 3.31 3.64 -12.60
N GLY A 22 3.11 3.62 -11.28
CA GLY A 22 3.94 2.85 -10.35
C GLY A 22 3.19 1.75 -9.61
N LYS A 23 3.63 1.48 -8.37
CA LYS A 23 3.16 0.34 -7.58
C LYS A 23 1.71 0.44 -7.14
N LEU A 24 1.11 1.63 -7.23
CA LEU A 24 -0.27 1.91 -6.85
C LEU A 24 -1.19 2.08 -8.05
N GLU A 25 -0.76 1.77 -9.28
CA GLU A 25 -1.60 1.86 -10.49
C GLU A 25 -2.92 1.09 -10.34
N LYS A 26 -2.89 -0.07 -9.68
CA LYS A 26 -4.07 -0.91 -9.42
C LYS A 26 -4.69 -0.67 -8.03
N GLY A 27 -4.30 0.42 -7.37
CA GLY A 27 -4.59 0.66 -5.97
C GLY A 27 -3.74 -0.21 -5.03
N GLY A 28 -3.93 -0.01 -3.73
CA GLY A 28 -3.16 -0.69 -2.70
C GLY A 28 -3.00 0.17 -1.46
N ILE A 29 -2.08 -0.24 -0.58
CA ILE A 29 -1.74 0.49 0.64
C ILE A 29 -0.31 1.00 0.51
N VAL A 30 -0.11 2.27 0.87
CA VAL A 30 1.21 2.85 1.05
C VAL A 30 1.35 3.30 2.49
N ARG A 31 2.49 2.98 3.09
CA ARG A 31 2.88 3.46 4.42
C ARG A 31 4.05 4.43 4.26
N VAL A 32 3.86 5.63 4.79
CA VAL A 32 4.87 6.69 4.83
C VAL A 32 5.47 6.72 6.22
N ASP A 33 6.79 6.63 6.30
CA ASP A 33 7.56 6.65 7.56
C ASP A 33 8.73 7.64 7.45
N VAL A 34 9.44 7.86 8.56
CA VAL A 34 10.65 8.68 8.59
C VAL A 34 11.84 7.84 9.05
N ALA A 35 12.89 7.81 8.23
CA ALA A 35 14.17 7.21 8.57
C ALA A 35 15.30 8.15 8.13
N ASP A 36 16.30 8.33 8.98
CA ASP A 36 17.46 9.21 8.70
C ASP A 36 17.06 10.61 8.20
N GLU A 37 16.06 11.20 8.86
CA GLU A 37 15.48 12.52 8.54
C GLU A 37 14.89 12.63 7.12
N LYS A 38 14.59 11.50 6.48
CA LYS A 38 13.99 11.42 5.14
C LYS A 38 12.68 10.64 5.16
N LEU A 39 11.79 10.99 4.24
CA LEU A 39 10.55 10.24 4.03
C LEU A 39 10.85 8.92 3.32
N VAL A 40 10.29 7.84 3.85
CA VAL A 40 10.38 6.49 3.28
C VAL A 40 8.97 5.99 2.95
N PHE A 41 8.82 5.45 1.74
CA PHE A 41 7.55 4.90 1.25
C PHE A 41 7.66 3.38 1.14
N THR A 42 6.76 2.67 1.81
CA THR A 42 6.67 1.21 1.77
C THR A 42 5.28 0.78 1.28
N TYR A 43 5.23 -0.32 0.54
CA TYR A 43 4.02 -0.79 -0.14
C TYR A 43 3.69 -2.21 0.33
N PRO A 44 3.10 -2.36 1.53
CA PRO A 44 2.73 -3.67 2.02
C PRO A 44 1.63 -4.27 1.14
N THR A 45 1.83 -5.51 0.69
CA THR A 45 0.74 -6.29 0.13
C THR A 45 -0.16 -6.72 1.29
N PRO A 46 -1.48 -6.52 1.22
CA PRO A 46 -2.36 -7.06 2.25
C PRO A 46 -2.13 -8.57 2.36
N PRO A 47 -2.04 -9.13 3.59
CA PRO A 47 -1.87 -10.56 3.76
C PRO A 47 -3.01 -11.30 3.05
N ALA A 48 -2.69 -12.38 2.35
CA ALA A 48 -3.67 -13.22 1.71
C ALA A 48 -4.75 -13.60 2.74
N PRO A 49 -6.05 -13.64 2.36
CA PRO A 49 -7.10 -14.12 3.24
C PRO A 49 -6.67 -15.46 3.85
N PRO A 50 -6.93 -15.71 5.14
CA PRO A 50 -6.67 -17.03 5.72
C PRO A 50 -7.37 -18.06 4.83
N GLU A 51 -6.58 -19.03 4.32
CA GLU A 51 -7.02 -20.08 3.42
C GLU A 51 -8.34 -20.65 3.95
N ALA A 52 -9.43 -20.48 3.20
CA ALA A 52 -10.75 -20.91 3.64
C ALA A 52 -10.66 -22.38 4.07
N PRO A 53 -11.26 -22.77 5.21
CA PRO A 53 -11.20 -24.16 5.67
C PRO A 53 -11.74 -25.05 4.56
N LYS A 54 -10.89 -25.94 4.02
CA LYS A 54 -11.30 -26.97 3.07
C LYS A 54 -12.39 -27.78 3.76
N LEU A 55 -13.64 -27.57 3.35
CA LEU A 55 -14.76 -28.40 3.77
C LEU A 55 -14.35 -29.86 3.55
N PRO A 56 -14.39 -30.73 4.58
CA PRO A 56 -14.05 -32.12 4.40
C PRO A 56 -14.99 -32.70 3.35
N ALA A 57 -14.40 -33.32 2.32
CA ALA A 57 -15.14 -34.02 1.28
C ALA A 57 -16.13 -34.97 1.96
N LEU A 58 -17.41 -34.84 1.61
CA LEU A 58 -18.43 -35.80 1.99
C LEU A 58 -17.94 -37.17 1.56
N VAL A 59 -17.79 -38.06 2.52
CA VAL A 59 -17.56 -39.49 2.30
C VAL A 59 -18.83 -40.00 1.61
N GLU A 60 -18.78 -40.19 0.30
CA GLU A 60 -19.83 -40.90 -0.42
C GLU A 60 -19.84 -42.36 0.09
N THR A 61 -21.03 -42.79 0.52
CA THR A 61 -21.35 -44.14 1.01
C THR A 61 -21.57 -45.08 -0.16
#